data_AF-A0A939ZST3-F1
#
_entry.id   AF-A0A939ZST3-F1
#
_cell.length_a   1.000
_cell.length_b   1.000
_cell.length_c   1.000
_cell.angle_alpha   90.00
_cell.angle_beta   90.00
_cell.angle_gamma   90.00
#
_symmetry.space_group_name_H-M   'P 1'
#
loop_
_entity.id
_entity.type
_entity.pdbx_description
1 polymer ?
#
loop_
_entity_poly.entity_id
_entity_poly.type
_entity_poly.pdbx_seq_one_letter_code
_entity_poly.pdbx_strand_id
1 'polypeptide(L)'
;GTDVVINYDIQYDLITAAFEGGIGDYCTMFEPAATVFQNAGKGYIKEAVGPQCGEIPYTAFCATKGYLKANENKVKAFLRALQKGVDYVRDNTPEKVAQAVAPSFVGVDYEVLVSAIRNYKNIGAYVTDMHLSKESFERLQDVIIEAGIMTKRATYSDVVNHGYLG
;
A
#
# COMPACT_ATOMS: atom_id res chain seq x y z
N GLY A 1 -6.78 0.04 28.91
CA GLY A 1 -6.62 -0.87 27.77
C GLY A 1 -5.81 -2.04 28.25
N THR A 2 -6.01 -3.21 27.65
CA THR A 2 -5.07 -4.34 27.82
C THR A 2 -3.85 -4.07 26.97
N ASP A 3 -2.65 -4.31 27.52
CA ASP A 3 -1.42 -4.20 26.74
C ASP A 3 -1.43 -5.25 25.61
N VAL A 4 -1.13 -4.80 24.39
CA VAL A 4 -0.95 -5.67 23.24
C VAL A 4 0.54 -5.98 23.13
N VAL A 5 0.89 -7.26 23.01
CA VAL A 5 2.27 -7.68 22.77
C VAL A 5 2.47 -7.83 21.26
N ILE A 6 3.26 -6.95 20.66
CA ILE A 6 3.63 -7.04 19.25
C ILE A 6 4.81 -8.00 19.11
N ASN A 7 4.63 -9.06 18.33
CA ASN A 7 5.68 -10.02 18.01
C ASN A 7 6.45 -9.57 16.76
N TYR A 8 7.72 -9.21 16.94
CA TYR A 8 8.63 -8.80 15.86
C TYR A 8 9.57 -9.92 15.37
N ASP A 9 9.47 -11.12 15.95
CA ASP A 9 10.38 -12.24 15.66
C ASP A 9 9.96 -13.05 14.42
N ILE A 10 8.74 -12.86 13.93
CA ILE A 10 8.21 -13.54 12.75
C ILE A 10 8.60 -12.76 11.50
N GLN A 11 9.26 -13.44 10.55
CA GLN A 11 9.56 -12.86 9.24
C GLN A 11 8.26 -12.47 8.52
N TYR A 12 8.29 -11.33 7.84
CA TYR A 12 7.11 -10.75 7.18
C TYR A 12 6.33 -11.76 6.30
N ASP A 13 7.04 -12.55 5.49
CA ASP A 13 6.42 -13.54 4.59
C ASP A 13 5.81 -14.74 5.33
N LEU A 14 6.14 -14.92 6.61
CA LEU A 14 5.67 -16.03 7.45
C LEU A 14 4.53 -15.62 8.39
N ILE A 15 4.17 -14.33 8.47
CA ILE A 15 3.14 -13.83 9.40
C ILE A 15 1.82 -14.60 9.23
N THR A 16 1.33 -14.73 7.99
CA THR A 16 0.07 -15.45 7.70
C THR A 16 0.14 -16.92 8.11
N ALA A 17 1.26 -17.60 7.82
CA ALA A 17 1.42 -19.01 8.14
C ALA A 17 1.56 -19.24 9.66
N ALA A 18 2.24 -18.35 10.36
CA ALA A 18 2.37 -18.38 11.82
C ALA A 18 1.01 -18.18 12.50
N PHE A 19 0.21 -17.22 12.01
CA PHE A 19 -1.15 -17.00 12.50
C PHE A 19 -2.05 -18.22 12.25
N GLU A 20 -2.00 -18.80 11.05
CA GLU A 20 -2.72 -20.06 10.75
C GLU A 20 -2.29 -21.21 11.67
N GLY A 21 -1.00 -21.24 12.06
CA GLY A 21 -0.44 -22.19 13.03
C GLY A 21 -0.78 -21.90 14.50
N GLY A 22 -1.61 -20.89 14.79
CA GLY A 22 -2.06 -20.54 16.14
C GLY A 22 -1.17 -19.56 16.89
N ILE A 23 -0.28 -18.84 16.20
CA ILE A 23 0.58 -17.82 16.82
C ILE A 23 -0.10 -16.44 16.72
N GLY A 24 -0.46 -15.88 17.88
CA GLY A 24 -1.04 -14.55 18.01
C GLY A 24 -2.56 -14.52 17.85
N ASP A 25 -3.22 -13.56 18.50
CA ASP A 25 -4.68 -13.39 18.42
C ASP A 25 -5.13 -12.63 17.17
N TYR A 26 -4.22 -11.82 16.61
CA TYR A 26 -4.43 -11.00 15.42
C TYR A 26 -3.17 -10.99 14.56
N CYS A 27 -3.34 -10.83 13.25
CA CYS A 27 -2.24 -10.51 12.34
C CYS A 27 -2.71 -9.53 11.25
N THR A 28 -1.75 -8.90 10.60
CA THR A 28 -2.00 -8.02 9.44
C THR A 28 -1.78 -8.80 8.15
N MET A 29 -2.71 -8.73 7.20
CA MET A 29 -2.59 -9.30 5.86
C MET A 29 -2.98 -8.27 4.81
N PHE A 30 -2.29 -8.30 3.66
CA PHE A 30 -2.68 -7.52 2.48
C PHE A 30 -3.75 -8.23 1.68
N GLU A 31 -4.56 -7.47 0.94
CA GLU A 31 -5.40 -8.06 -0.11
C GLU A 31 -4.54 -8.46 -1.32
N PRO A 32 -4.91 -9.53 -2.05
CA PRO A 32 -6.09 -10.36 -1.85
C PRO A 32 -5.94 -11.47 -0.78
N ALA A 33 -4.78 -11.60 -0.13
CA ALA A 33 -4.52 -12.69 0.82
C ALA A 33 -5.49 -12.69 2.01
N ALA A 34 -5.85 -11.52 2.54
CA ALA A 34 -6.85 -11.38 3.60
C ALA A 34 -8.23 -11.95 3.19
N THR A 35 -8.73 -11.58 2.00
CA THR A 35 -9.98 -12.13 1.45
C THR A 35 -9.89 -13.63 1.20
N VAL A 36 -8.78 -14.13 0.63
CA VAL A 36 -8.58 -15.57 0.42
C VAL A 36 -8.62 -16.34 1.74
N PHE A 37 -7.97 -15.82 2.78
CA PHE A 37 -7.90 -16.45 4.10
C PHE A 37 -9.29 -16.51 4.76
N GLN A 38 -10.06 -15.43 4.67
CA GLN A 38 -11.44 -15.39 5.16
C GLN A 38 -12.36 -16.35 4.38
N ASN A 39 -12.27 -16.36 3.05
CA ASN A 39 -13.10 -17.25 2.21
C ASN A 39 -12.80 -18.73 2.44
N ALA A 40 -11.56 -19.06 2.83
CA ALA A 40 -11.18 -20.41 3.24
C ALA A 40 -11.69 -20.78 4.65
N GLY A 41 -12.38 -19.88 5.37
CA GLY A 41 -12.89 -20.11 6.72
C GLY A 41 -11.81 -20.17 7.80
N LYS A 42 -10.59 -19.69 7.49
CA LYS A 42 -9.44 -19.74 8.41
C LYS A 42 -9.39 -18.58 9.40
N GLY A 43 -10.24 -17.58 9.21
CA GLY A 43 -10.34 -16.39 10.03
C GLY A 43 -11.36 -15.41 9.45
N TYR A 44 -11.34 -14.17 9.95
CA TYR A 44 -12.18 -13.09 9.42
C TYR A 44 -11.44 -11.75 9.50
N ILE A 45 -11.77 -10.85 8.57
CA ILE A 45 -11.23 -9.50 8.54
C ILE A 45 -11.94 -8.71 9.64
N LYS A 46 -11.19 -8.37 10.70
CA LYS A 46 -11.73 -7.59 11.82
C LYS A 46 -11.88 -6.11 11.46
N GLU A 47 -10.83 -5.50 10.93
CA GLU A 47 -10.78 -4.10 10.54
C GLU A 47 -9.60 -3.83 9.60
N ALA A 48 -9.63 -2.70 8.88
CA ALA A 48 -8.49 -2.20 8.12
C ALA A 48 -7.65 -1.25 8.98
N VAL A 49 -6.35 -1.49 9.07
CA VAL A 49 -5.43 -0.63 9.85
C VAL A 49 -5.20 0.72 9.19
N GLY A 50 -5.15 0.76 7.84
CA GLY A 50 -4.84 1.97 7.07
C GLY A 50 -5.64 3.22 7.47
N PRO A 51 -6.99 3.16 7.53
CA PRO A 51 -7.81 4.29 7.96
C PRO A 51 -7.47 4.87 9.34
N GLN A 52 -6.92 4.05 10.25
CA GLN A 52 -6.59 4.47 11.61
C GLN A 52 -5.26 5.25 11.67
N CYS A 53 -4.41 5.11 10.66
CA CYS A 53 -3.08 5.73 10.62
C CYS A 53 -3.06 7.10 9.93
N GLY A 54 -4.20 7.56 9.40
CA GLY A 54 -4.24 8.72 8.51
C GLY A 54 -3.53 8.45 7.17
N GLU A 55 -3.34 9.49 6.37
CA GLU A 55 -2.68 9.34 5.08
C GLU A 55 -1.17 9.14 5.25
N ILE A 56 -0.69 7.95 4.85
CA ILE A 56 0.72 7.56 4.87
C ILE A 56 1.09 7.00 3.50
N PRO A 57 2.17 7.47 2.86
CA PRO A 57 2.61 6.99 1.56
C PRO A 57 3.19 5.57 1.70
N TYR A 58 2.39 4.57 1.35
CA TYR A 58 2.84 3.18 1.41
C TYR A 58 3.72 2.79 0.20
N THR A 59 3.35 3.26 -1.00
CA THR A 59 4.10 3.01 -2.24
C THR A 59 4.71 4.30 -2.76
N ALA A 60 6.02 4.31 -2.96
CA ALA A 60 6.74 5.43 -3.57
C ALA A 60 7.71 4.93 -4.66
N PHE A 61 7.91 5.75 -5.69
CA PHE A 61 8.88 5.48 -6.75
C PHE A 61 10.10 6.37 -6.56
N CYS A 62 11.29 5.77 -6.53
CA CYS A 62 12.54 6.50 -6.38
C CYS A 62 13.53 6.16 -7.50
N ALA A 63 14.38 7.13 -7.85
CA ALA A 63 15.46 6.96 -8.80
C ALA A 63 16.62 7.89 -8.43
N THR A 64 17.83 7.57 -8.90
CA THR A 64 18.99 8.42 -8.65
C THR A 64 18.85 9.78 -9.36
N LYS A 65 19.44 10.82 -8.78
CA LYS A 65 19.45 12.18 -9.39
C LYS A 65 20.02 12.16 -10.81
N GLY A 66 21.04 11.34 -11.07
CA GLY A 66 21.63 11.17 -12.41
C GLY A 66 20.65 10.56 -13.42
N TYR A 67 19.92 9.52 -13.02
CA TYR A 67 18.91 8.90 -13.89
C TYR A 67 17.78 9.87 -14.22
N LEU A 68 17.27 10.60 -13.22
CA LEU A 68 16.19 11.58 -13.40
C LEU A 68 16.58 12.66 -14.41
N LYS A 69 17.78 13.24 -14.29
CA LYS A 69 18.30 14.25 -15.23
C LYS A 69 18.50 13.70 -16.64
N ALA A 70 19.01 12.47 -16.77
CA ALA A 70 19.27 11.87 -18.08
C ALA A 70 18.00 11.38 -18.78
N ASN A 71 16.89 11.19 -18.06
CA ASN A 71 15.68 10.53 -18.56
C ASN A 71 14.40 11.34 -18.32
N GLU A 72 14.46 12.67 -18.25
CA GLU A 72 13.32 13.51 -17.83
C GLU A 72 12.02 13.20 -18.57
N ASN A 73 12.07 13.07 -19.90
CA ASN A 73 10.89 12.76 -20.72
C ASN A 73 10.28 11.40 -20.38
N LYS A 74 11.13 10.40 -20.10
CA LYS A 74 10.69 9.05 -19.70
C LYS A 74 10.06 9.07 -18.31
N VAL A 75 10.65 9.80 -17.36
CA VAL A 75 10.09 9.96 -16.01
C VAL A 75 8.73 10.66 -16.06
N LYS A 76 8.62 11.77 -16.80
CA LYS A 76 7.33 12.45 -17.01
C LYS A 76 6.29 11.55 -17.67
N ALA A 77 6.69 10.76 -18.68
CA ALA A 77 5.79 9.79 -19.32
C ALA A 77 5.32 8.68 -18.36
N PHE A 78 6.23 8.18 -17.52
CA PHE A 78 5.93 7.19 -16.49
C PHE A 78 4.93 7.73 -15.46
N LEU A 79 5.16 8.93 -14.91
CA LEU A 79 4.25 9.57 -13.96
C LEU A 79 2.87 9.83 -14.57
N ARG A 80 2.79 10.26 -15.84
CA ARG A 80 1.51 10.39 -16.55
C ARG A 80 0.79 9.05 -16.71
N ALA A 81 1.52 7.96 -16.95
CA ALA A 81 0.93 6.63 -17.04
C ALA A 81 0.38 6.17 -15.69
N LEU A 82 1.12 6.43 -14.59
CA LEU A 82 0.66 6.15 -13.23
C LEU A 82 -0.61 6.95 -12.88
N GLN A 83 -0.62 8.26 -13.15
CA GLN A 83 -1.80 9.10 -12.91
C GLN A 83 -3.02 8.57 -13.67
N LYS A 84 -2.86 8.19 -14.95
CA LYS A 84 -3.95 7.56 -15.72
C LYS A 84 -4.44 6.24 -15.12
N GLY A 85 -3.54 5.44 -14.56
CA GLY A 85 -3.90 4.20 -13.86
C GLY A 85 -4.69 4.49 -12.60
N VAL A 86 -4.25 5.45 -11.80
CA VAL A 86 -4.96 5.93 -10.60
C VAL A 86 -6.34 6.47 -10.95
N ASP A 87 -6.43 7.34 -11.96
CA ASP A 87 -7.70 7.88 -12.46
C ASP A 87 -8.63 6.75 -12.93
N TYR A 88 -8.10 5.77 -13.67
CA TYR A 88 -8.87 4.61 -14.10
C TYR A 88 -9.44 3.82 -12.93
N VAL A 89 -8.63 3.55 -11.89
CA VAL A 89 -9.09 2.87 -10.69
C VAL A 89 -10.17 3.69 -10.00
N ARG A 90 -9.98 5.00 -9.82
CA ARG A 90 -10.94 5.91 -9.19
C ARG A 90 -12.27 5.92 -9.92
N ASP A 91 -12.24 6.12 -11.24
CA ASP A 91 -13.40 6.45 -12.06
C ASP A 91 -14.19 5.23 -12.56
N ASN A 92 -13.74 4.00 -12.25
CA ASN A 92 -14.42 2.76 -12.67
C ASN A 92 -14.85 1.89 -11.49
N THR A 93 -15.77 0.95 -11.73
CA THR A 93 -16.23 0.02 -10.68
C THR A 93 -15.15 -1.03 -10.35
N PRO A 94 -15.19 -1.65 -9.16
CA PRO A 94 -14.27 -2.72 -8.80
C PRO A 94 -14.21 -3.85 -9.84
N GLU A 95 -15.34 -4.21 -10.45
CA GLU A 95 -15.45 -5.24 -11.48
C GLU A 95 -14.65 -4.87 -12.73
N LYS A 96 -14.81 -3.64 -13.21
CA LYS A 96 -14.09 -3.16 -14.39
C LYS A 96 -12.59 -3.03 -14.14
N VAL A 97 -12.20 -2.62 -12.94
CA VAL A 97 -10.79 -2.61 -12.53
C VAL A 97 -10.24 -4.03 -12.42
N ALA A 98 -10.98 -4.97 -11.82
CA ALA A 98 -10.61 -6.37 -11.69
C ALA A 98 -10.36 -7.01 -13.06
N GLN A 99 -11.25 -6.75 -14.02
CA GLN A 99 -11.09 -7.22 -15.40
C GLN A 99 -9.79 -6.70 -16.05
N ALA A 100 -9.45 -5.43 -15.82
CA ALA A 100 -8.24 -4.83 -16.38
C ALA A 100 -6.95 -5.40 -15.77
N VAL A 101 -6.95 -5.76 -14.49
CA VAL A 101 -5.76 -6.25 -13.79
C VAL A 101 -5.64 -7.78 -13.74
N ALA A 102 -6.73 -8.52 -14.00
CA ALA A 102 -6.76 -9.98 -13.94
C ALA A 102 -5.58 -10.70 -14.62
N PRO A 103 -5.07 -10.26 -15.80
CA PRO A 103 -3.90 -10.88 -16.42
C PRO A 103 -2.61 -10.83 -15.57
N SER A 104 -2.51 -9.89 -14.62
CA SER A 104 -1.38 -9.75 -13.69
C SER A 104 -1.52 -10.61 -12.43
N PHE A 105 -2.70 -11.19 -12.17
CA PHE A 105 -3.02 -11.97 -10.98
C PHE A 105 -3.43 -13.39 -11.36
N VAL A 106 -2.56 -14.08 -12.12
CA VAL A 106 -2.80 -15.46 -12.56
C VAL A 106 -2.99 -16.38 -11.35
N GLY A 107 -4.07 -17.15 -11.36
CA GLY A 107 -4.40 -18.08 -10.28
C GLY A 107 -5.21 -17.47 -9.12
N VAL A 108 -5.52 -16.17 -9.16
CA VAL A 108 -6.47 -15.54 -8.24
C VAL A 108 -7.86 -15.57 -8.85
N ASP A 109 -8.85 -16.01 -8.07
CA ASP A 109 -10.25 -16.00 -8.49
C ASP A 109 -10.73 -14.57 -8.77
N TYR A 110 -11.53 -14.41 -9.83
CA TYR A 110 -12.02 -13.10 -10.25
C TYR A 110 -12.84 -12.40 -9.16
N GLU A 111 -13.72 -13.11 -8.45
CA GLU A 111 -14.54 -12.54 -7.38
C GLU A 111 -13.70 -12.13 -6.17
N VAL A 112 -12.59 -12.83 -5.93
CA VAL A 112 -11.58 -12.43 -4.93
C VAL A 112 -10.91 -11.12 -5.34
N LEU A 113 -10.53 -10.96 -6.62
CA LEU A 113 -9.96 -9.70 -7.12
C LEU A 113 -10.95 -8.54 -7.01
N VAL A 114 -12.21 -8.75 -7.40
CA VAL A 114 -13.27 -7.75 -7.27
C VAL A 114 -13.44 -7.32 -5.82
N SER A 115 -13.47 -8.28 -4.90
CA SER A 115 -13.63 -8.02 -3.46
C SER A 115 -12.43 -7.26 -2.89
N ALA A 116 -11.20 -7.67 -3.22
CA ALA A 116 -9.98 -6.98 -2.83
C ALA A 116 -9.95 -5.52 -3.29
N ILE A 117 -10.29 -5.27 -4.56
CA ILE A 117 -10.33 -3.91 -5.12
C ILE A 117 -11.44 -3.09 -4.43
N ARG A 118 -12.61 -3.69 -4.20
CA ARG A 118 -13.71 -3.02 -3.48
C ARG A 118 -13.28 -2.62 -2.06
N ASN A 119 -12.60 -3.51 -1.34
CA ASN A 119 -12.09 -3.23 0.00
C ASN A 119 -11.08 -2.08 -0.01
N TYR A 120 -10.11 -2.09 -0.93
CA TYR A 120 -9.16 -0.98 -1.07
C TYR A 120 -9.84 0.35 -1.45
N LYS A 121 -10.84 0.34 -2.34
CA LYS A 121 -11.59 1.55 -2.68
C LYS A 121 -12.40 2.09 -1.49
N ASN A 122 -13.05 1.22 -0.73
CA ASN A 122 -13.88 1.60 0.43
C ASN A 122 -13.09 2.30 1.52
N ILE A 123 -11.82 1.93 1.70
CA ILE A 123 -10.93 2.53 2.70
C ILE A 123 -10.11 3.71 2.15
N GLY A 124 -10.31 4.10 0.89
CA GLY A 124 -9.56 5.18 0.26
C GLY A 124 -8.06 4.88 0.09
N ALA A 125 -7.69 3.61 -0.11
CA ALA A 125 -6.27 3.21 -0.20
C ALA A 125 -5.55 3.73 -1.46
N TYR A 126 -6.30 4.04 -2.52
CA TYR A 126 -5.75 4.59 -3.75
C TYR A 126 -5.59 6.11 -3.62
N VAL A 127 -4.39 6.61 -3.91
CA VAL A 127 -4.12 8.05 -4.00
C VAL A 127 -5.02 8.69 -5.05
N THR A 128 -5.30 9.99 -4.93
CA THR A 128 -6.07 10.74 -5.94
C THR A 128 -5.19 11.41 -6.98
N ASP A 129 -3.96 11.74 -6.59
CA ASP A 129 -2.92 12.27 -7.46
C ASP A 129 -1.56 11.66 -7.10
N MET A 130 -0.58 11.85 -7.98
CA MET A 130 0.79 11.38 -7.79
C MET A 130 1.64 12.34 -6.93
N HIS A 131 1.02 13.23 -6.15
CA HIS A 131 1.71 14.19 -5.30
C HIS A 131 1.95 13.60 -3.91
N LEU A 132 3.22 13.42 -3.54
CA LEU A 132 3.58 13.03 -2.18
C LEU A 132 3.58 14.28 -1.29
N SER A 133 2.52 14.49 -0.51
CA SER A 133 2.44 15.65 0.38
C SER A 133 3.55 15.63 1.45
N LYS A 134 3.96 16.82 1.91
CA LYS A 134 4.92 16.95 3.01
C LYS A 134 4.36 16.37 4.32
N GLU A 135 3.07 16.56 4.57
CA GLU A 135 2.39 16.05 5.76
C GLU A 135 2.40 14.52 5.79
N SER A 136 1.98 13.86 4.71
CA SER A 136 1.96 12.39 4.62
C SER A 136 3.39 11.82 4.73
N PHE A 137 4.39 12.51 4.17
CA PHE A 137 5.80 12.16 4.33
C PHE A 137 6.30 12.30 5.78
N GLU A 138 5.96 13.39 6.47
CA GLU A 138 6.33 13.59 7.88
C GLU A 138 5.67 12.57 8.79
N ARG A 139 4.40 12.22 8.52
CA ARG A 139 3.68 11.17 9.23
C ARG A 139 4.32 9.79 9.07
N LEU A 140 4.79 9.45 7.87
CA LEU A 140 5.57 8.21 7.68
C LEU A 140 6.81 8.21 8.58
N GLN A 141 7.53 9.34 8.66
CA GLN A 141 8.71 9.43 9.49
C GLN A 141 8.37 9.34 10.98
N ASP A 142 7.21 9.85 11.43
CA ASP A 142 6.73 9.69 12.80
C ASP A 142 6.61 8.20 13.16
N VAL A 143 5.90 7.43 12.33
CA VAL A 143 5.71 5.98 12.53
C VAL A 143 7.05 5.23 12.60
N ILE A 144 8.00 5.54 11.72
CA ILE A 144 9.32 4.89 11.69
C ILE A 144 10.15 5.24 12.93
N ILE A 145 10.05 6.48 13.43
CA ILE A 145 10.75 6.94 14.64
C ILE A 145 10.12 6.32 15.89
N GLU A 146 8.79 6.31 15.99
CA GLU A 146 8.06 5.69 17.10
C GLU A 146 8.30 4.19 17.18
N ALA A 147 8.47 3.53 16.04
CA ALA A 147 8.89 2.13 15.96
C ALA A 147 10.37 1.90 16.33
N GLY A 148 11.15 2.95 16.62
CA GLY A 148 12.57 2.86 16.99
C GLY A 148 13.51 2.53 15.83
N ILE A 149 13.03 2.54 14.58
CA ILE A 149 13.80 2.17 13.38
C ILE A 149 14.69 3.32 12.90
N MET A 150 14.25 4.57 13.09
CA MET A 150 14.96 5.76 12.65
C MET A 150 15.09 6.75 13.81
N THR A 151 16.25 7.42 13.89
CA THR A 151 16.52 8.42 14.93
C THR A 151 16.66 9.84 14.37
N LYS A 152 16.76 9.98 13.04
CA LYS A 152 16.93 11.27 12.35
C LYS A 152 16.03 11.34 11.13
N ARG A 153 15.28 12.45 11.02
CA ARG A 153 14.42 12.73 9.87
C ARG A 153 15.22 13.09 8.62
N ALA A 154 14.72 12.65 7.48
CA ALA A 154 15.08 13.16 6.16
C ALA A 154 14.34 14.48 5.89
N THR A 155 15.04 15.44 5.28
CA THR A 155 14.45 16.69 4.84
C THR A 155 13.61 16.41 3.58
N TYR A 156 12.33 16.75 3.61
CA TYR A 156 11.39 16.49 2.51
C TYR A 156 11.90 16.94 1.13
N SER A 157 12.42 18.16 1.02
CA SER A 157 12.92 18.72 -0.25
C SER A 157 14.18 18.02 -0.79
N ASP A 158 14.88 17.25 0.03
CA ASP A 158 16.10 16.54 -0.40
C ASP A 158 15.76 15.23 -1.13
N VAL A 159 14.58 14.67 -0.85
CA VAL A 159 14.16 13.32 -1.28
C VAL A 159 12.88 13.31 -2.12
N VAL A 160 12.07 14.37 -2.07
CA VAL A 160 10.85 14.51 -2.87
C VAL A 160 11.04 15.58 -3.95
N ASN A 161 10.69 15.25 -5.19
CA ASN A 161 10.75 16.16 -6.33
C ASN A 161 9.48 16.08 -7.17
N HIS A 162 8.70 17.16 -7.15
CA HIS A 162 7.45 17.28 -7.92
C HIS A 162 7.61 17.91 -9.30
N GLY A 163 8.81 18.33 -9.70
CA GLY A 163 9.05 18.98 -11.01
C GLY A 163 8.82 18.07 -12.23
N TYR A 164 8.54 16.78 -12.01
CA TYR A 164 8.20 15.82 -13.05
C TYR A 164 6.70 15.52 -13.15
N LEU A 165 5.91 15.99 -12.19
CA LEU A 165 4.45 15.97 -12.27
C LEU A 165 4.02 17.05 -13.26
N GLY A 166 3.08 16.70 -14.14
CA GLY A 166 2.59 17.56 -15.22
C GLY A 166 1.37 18.35 -14.81
#